data_AF-A0A524LPJ6-F1
#
_entry.id   AF-A0A524LPJ6-F1
#
_cell.length_a   1.000
_cell.length_b   1.000
_cell.length_c   1.000
_cell.angle_alpha   90.00
_cell.angle_beta   90.00
_cell.angle_gamma   90.00
#
_symmetry.space_group_name_H-M   'P 1'
#
loop_
_entity.id
_entity.type
_entity.pdbx_description
1 polymer ?
#
loop_
_entity_poly.entity_id
_entity_poly.type
_entity_poly.pdbx_seq_one_letter_code
_entity_poly.pdbx_strand_id
1 'polypeptide(L)'
;MIHRGKFQFNTDTDYFKYVMEGYFRKIPPIPTNIYLNQEEAQVEENRIKVATHCHFPSVINTLARDPNFKVVEAALKNDFWLLVGELQDVLGFGKRERKEFARQEVFRVILVLLMFEDDLDVIAEVMRNGCISTQMLTVYINLLKKRGRGQKDQQMLKEAQKSLLEKKDRIVKASDIQKSRKHLTDPAHQEALLEKLADPDPVIRRAISNILVDIKPIVLLDFVRLASKPFPTDKILVQFNILTQFLHLIEKRDPLKRIPLSELPVEDITESEKSSQNLAE
;
A
#
# COMPACT_ATOMS: atom_id res chain seq x y z
N MET A 1 -10.90 10.24 -10.73
CA MET A 1 -10.47 10.13 -12.13
C MET A 1 -8.96 10.34 -12.18
N ILE A 2 -8.22 9.46 -12.84
CA ILE A 2 -6.75 9.46 -12.89
C ILE A 2 -6.33 9.93 -14.28
N HIS A 3 -5.48 10.97 -14.33
CA HIS A 3 -4.94 11.52 -15.57
C HIS A 3 -3.46 11.20 -15.71
N ARG A 4 -3.04 10.67 -16.87
CA ARG A 4 -1.64 10.36 -17.20
C ARG A 4 -1.37 10.71 -18.65
N GLY A 5 -0.75 11.87 -18.90
CA GLY A 5 -0.62 12.41 -20.26
C GLY A 5 -1.99 12.50 -20.95
N LYS A 6 -2.15 11.81 -22.07
CA LYS A 6 -3.42 11.72 -22.83
C LYS A 6 -4.45 10.72 -22.27
N PHE A 7 -4.09 9.92 -21.26
CA PHE A 7 -4.92 8.85 -20.74
C PHE A 7 -5.77 9.26 -19.55
N GLN A 8 -7.00 8.76 -19.51
CA GLN A 8 -7.95 8.95 -18.42
C GLN A 8 -8.48 7.59 -17.96
N PHE A 9 -8.41 7.35 -16.64
CA PHE A 9 -8.90 6.13 -16.02
C PHE A 9 -9.87 6.46 -14.89
N ASN A 10 -10.92 5.64 -14.74
CA ASN A 10 -11.92 5.85 -13.70
C ASN A 10 -11.37 5.43 -12.33
N THR A 11 -10.65 4.31 -12.29
CA THR A 11 -10.07 3.72 -11.07
C THR A 11 -8.61 3.29 -11.25
N ASP A 12 -7.90 3.09 -10.14
CA ASP A 12 -6.54 2.52 -10.16
C ASP A 12 -6.53 1.10 -10.74
N THR A 13 -7.62 0.34 -10.57
CA THR A 13 -7.78 -1.00 -11.17
C THR A 13 -7.82 -0.94 -12.69
N ASP A 14 -8.52 0.06 -13.26
CA ASP A 14 -8.59 0.24 -14.72
C ASP A 14 -7.21 0.60 -15.27
N TYR A 15 -6.53 1.52 -14.61
CA TYR A 15 -5.16 1.90 -14.95
C TYR A 15 -4.19 0.71 -14.84
N PHE A 16 -4.26 -0.05 -13.75
CA PHE A 16 -3.47 -1.27 -13.54
C PHE A 16 -3.68 -2.27 -14.67
N LYS A 17 -4.94 -2.58 -14.98
CA LYS A 17 -5.28 -3.57 -16.01
C LYS A 17 -4.73 -3.13 -17.36
N TYR A 18 -4.95 -1.87 -17.74
CA TYR A 18 -4.46 -1.31 -18.99
C TYR A 18 -2.94 -1.43 -19.12
N VAL A 19 -2.19 -0.99 -18.09
CA VAL A 19 -0.71 -1.04 -18.11
C VAL A 19 -0.19 -2.47 -18.12
N MET A 20 -0.74 -3.33 -17.25
CA MET A 20 -0.26 -4.71 -17.10
C MET A 20 -0.57 -5.54 -18.35
N GLU A 21 -1.77 -5.46 -18.92
CA GLU A 21 -2.08 -6.17 -20.17
C GLU A 21 -1.26 -5.64 -21.35
N GLY A 22 -0.97 -4.33 -21.37
CA GLY A 22 -0.21 -3.67 -22.44
C GLY A 22 1.29 -3.93 -22.42
N TYR A 23 1.91 -4.05 -21.23
CA TYR A 23 3.36 -3.96 -21.10
C TYR A 23 4.01 -5.00 -20.18
N PHE A 24 3.23 -5.79 -19.43
CA PHE A 24 3.79 -6.77 -18.49
C PHE A 24 4.64 -7.82 -19.22
N ARG A 25 5.96 -7.77 -18.98
CA ARG A 25 6.96 -8.79 -19.35
C ARG A 25 6.74 -9.47 -20.69
N LYS A 26 6.42 -8.68 -21.74
CA LYS A 26 6.30 -9.18 -23.11
C LYS A 26 7.59 -9.90 -23.50
N ILE A 27 7.52 -11.22 -23.67
CA ILE A 27 8.66 -12.04 -24.09
C ILE A 27 8.78 -11.89 -25.62
N PRO A 28 10.00 -11.80 -26.16
CA PRO A 28 10.24 -11.91 -27.60
C PRO A 28 9.60 -13.19 -28.21
N PRO A 29 9.42 -13.25 -29.54
CA PRO A 29 10.08 -12.41 -30.53
C PRO A 29 9.48 -11.01 -30.58
N ILE A 30 10.35 -9.99 -30.48
CA ILE A 30 10.04 -8.69 -31.07
C ILE A 30 9.78 -9.03 -32.54
N PRO A 31 8.64 -8.68 -33.13
CA PRO A 31 8.48 -8.89 -34.56
C PRO A 31 9.52 -8.01 -35.24
N THR A 32 10.67 -8.62 -35.56
CA THR A 32 11.84 -7.99 -36.19
C THR A 32 11.41 -7.38 -37.51
N ASN A 33 10.49 -8.03 -38.19
CA ASN A 33 9.89 -7.61 -39.46
C ASN A 33 9.05 -6.32 -39.32
N ILE A 34 8.55 -6.00 -38.12
CA ILE A 34 7.70 -4.83 -37.86
C ILE A 34 8.53 -3.65 -37.32
N TYR A 35 9.65 -3.92 -36.65
CA TYR A 35 10.40 -2.87 -35.94
C TYR A 35 11.87 -2.72 -36.37
N LEU A 36 12.54 -3.76 -36.86
CA LEU A 36 13.98 -3.75 -37.17
C LEU A 36 14.37 -4.82 -38.21
N ASN A 37 14.45 -4.45 -39.49
CA ASN A 37 15.50 -5.02 -40.34
C ASN A 37 16.84 -4.49 -39.80
N GLN A 38 17.81 -5.37 -39.50
CA GLN A 38 19.06 -4.97 -38.83
C GLN A 38 19.87 -3.93 -39.62
N GLU A 39 19.73 -3.91 -40.95
CA GLU A 39 20.34 -2.91 -41.84
C GLU A 39 19.62 -1.54 -41.80
N GLU A 40 18.33 -1.52 -41.45
CA GLU A 40 17.47 -0.32 -41.42
C GLU A 40 17.35 0.32 -40.03
N ALA A 41 17.79 -0.39 -38.98
CA ALA A 41 17.80 0.04 -37.58
C ALA A 41 18.66 1.30 -37.32
N GLN A 42 19.63 1.57 -38.19
CA GLN A 42 20.51 2.73 -38.08
C GLN A 42 19.92 4.03 -38.67
N VAL A 43 18.81 3.94 -39.39
CA VAL A 43 18.13 5.12 -39.94
C VAL A 43 17.34 5.83 -38.84
N GLU A 44 17.60 7.13 -38.64
CA GLU A 44 16.94 7.97 -37.63
C GLU A 44 15.41 7.87 -37.72
N GLU A 45 14.86 7.95 -38.93
CA GLU A 45 13.42 7.92 -39.16
C GLU A 45 12.77 6.62 -38.69
N ASN A 46 13.47 5.49 -38.85
CA ASN A 46 12.99 4.20 -38.37
C ASN A 46 13.04 4.13 -36.84
N ARG A 47 14.08 4.66 -36.20
CA ARG A 47 14.13 4.75 -34.73
C ARG A 47 13.01 5.62 -34.16
N ILE A 48 12.65 6.72 -34.83
CA ILE A 48 11.49 7.55 -34.45
C ILE A 48 10.18 6.76 -34.59
N LYS A 49 9.98 6.02 -35.69
CA LYS A 49 8.79 5.18 -35.89
C LYS A 49 8.68 4.09 -34.81
N VAL A 50 9.80 3.42 -34.49
CA VAL A 50 9.88 2.43 -33.42
C VAL A 50 9.58 3.09 -32.07
N ALA A 51 10.20 4.23 -31.75
CA ALA A 51 9.95 4.96 -30.51
C ALA A 51 8.47 5.34 -30.35
N THR A 52 7.78 5.65 -31.45
CA THR A 52 6.37 6.06 -31.44
C THR A 52 5.40 4.89 -31.27
N HIS A 53 5.68 3.73 -31.90
CA HIS A 53 4.71 2.64 -32.02
C HIS A 53 5.09 1.35 -31.30
N CYS A 54 6.30 1.25 -30.77
CA CYS A 54 6.76 0.06 -30.08
C CYS A 54 6.10 -0.06 -28.70
N HIS A 55 5.71 -1.28 -28.35
CA HIS A 55 5.08 -1.64 -27.07
C HIS A 55 6.00 -2.52 -26.20
N PHE A 56 7.30 -2.58 -26.53
CA PHE A 56 8.30 -3.32 -25.77
C PHE A 56 9.08 -2.35 -24.87
N PRO A 57 8.88 -2.39 -23.54
CA PRO A 57 9.52 -1.46 -22.61
C PRO A 57 11.04 -1.37 -22.75
N SER A 58 11.73 -2.50 -22.93
CA SER A 58 13.19 -2.53 -23.08
C SER A 58 13.70 -1.73 -24.29
N VAL A 59 12.96 -1.76 -25.39
CA VAL A 59 13.29 -0.99 -26.61
C VAL A 59 13.08 0.49 -26.36
N ILE A 60 11.93 0.88 -25.80
CA ILE A 60 11.62 2.28 -25.51
C ILE A 60 12.63 2.88 -24.52
N ASN A 61 13.03 2.15 -23.47
CA ASN A 61 14.04 2.60 -22.53
C ASN A 61 15.40 2.88 -23.19
N THR A 62 15.76 2.06 -24.18
CA THR A 62 17.01 2.24 -24.93
C THR A 62 16.91 3.51 -25.79
N LEU A 63 15.78 3.70 -26.48
CA LEU A 63 15.54 4.86 -27.34
C LEU A 63 15.37 6.17 -26.57
N ALA A 64 14.89 6.11 -25.32
CA ALA A 64 14.83 7.27 -24.43
C ALA A 64 16.21 7.83 -24.04
N ARG A 65 17.29 7.09 -24.34
CA ARG A 65 18.69 7.47 -24.12
C ARG A 65 19.48 7.53 -25.44
N ASP A 66 18.78 7.61 -26.58
CA ASP A 66 19.39 7.71 -27.91
C ASP A 66 20.21 9.02 -28.03
N PRO A 67 21.35 9.02 -28.74
CA PRO A 67 22.12 10.23 -28.98
C PRO A 67 21.35 11.29 -29.79
N ASN A 68 20.32 10.90 -30.56
CA ASN A 68 19.51 11.82 -31.35
C ASN A 68 18.31 12.34 -30.56
N PHE A 69 18.24 13.66 -30.41
CA PHE A 69 17.17 14.33 -29.67
C PHE A 69 15.75 14.01 -30.17
N LYS A 70 15.53 13.87 -31.48
CA LYS A 70 14.18 13.58 -32.02
C LYS A 70 13.72 12.17 -31.68
N VAL A 71 14.65 11.21 -31.64
CA VAL A 71 14.36 9.84 -31.22
C VAL A 71 14.00 9.81 -29.74
N VAL A 72 14.77 10.53 -28.91
CA VAL A 72 14.48 10.68 -27.48
C VAL A 72 13.10 11.31 -27.27
N GLU A 73 12.81 12.43 -27.94
CA GLU A 73 11.51 13.10 -27.83
C GLU A 73 10.34 12.18 -28.19
N ALA A 74 10.48 11.38 -29.25
CA ALA A 74 9.48 10.39 -29.64
C ALA A 74 9.33 9.29 -28.57
N ALA A 75 10.42 8.80 -27.98
CA ALA A 75 10.39 7.77 -26.95
C ALA A 75 9.75 8.27 -25.65
N LEU A 76 10.02 9.52 -25.25
CA LEU A 76 9.43 10.13 -24.06
C LEU A 76 7.92 10.40 -24.22
N LYS A 77 7.44 10.56 -25.46
CA LYS A 77 6.01 10.69 -25.80
C LYS A 77 5.31 9.34 -26.01
N ASN A 78 6.04 8.23 -25.97
CA ASN A 78 5.47 6.90 -26.08
C ASN A 78 4.52 6.60 -24.92
N ASP A 79 3.45 5.87 -25.22
CA ASP A 79 2.42 5.48 -24.25
C ASP A 79 3.01 4.79 -23.00
N PHE A 80 3.95 3.87 -23.19
CA PHE A 80 4.65 3.21 -22.10
C PHE A 80 5.37 4.22 -21.19
N TRP A 81 6.08 5.19 -21.78
CA TRP A 81 6.86 6.16 -21.05
C TRP A 81 5.98 7.08 -20.19
N LEU A 82 4.92 7.62 -20.81
CA LEU A 82 3.93 8.47 -20.16
C LEU A 82 3.19 7.75 -19.01
N LEU A 83 2.96 6.44 -19.15
CA LEU A 83 2.24 5.68 -18.14
C LEU A 83 3.16 5.30 -16.96
N VAL A 84 4.32 4.70 -17.22
CA VAL A 84 5.19 4.13 -16.17
C VAL A 84 6.69 4.21 -16.44
N GLY A 85 7.14 4.45 -17.68
CA GLY A 85 8.55 4.35 -18.05
C GLY A 85 9.47 5.31 -17.32
N GLU A 86 9.01 6.54 -17.02
CA GLU A 86 9.82 7.54 -16.30
C GLU A 86 10.24 7.11 -14.87
N LEU A 87 9.57 6.10 -14.29
CA LEU A 87 9.83 5.63 -12.93
C LEU A 87 10.70 4.39 -12.86
N GLN A 88 11.23 3.93 -14.01
CA GLN A 88 12.06 2.72 -14.05
C GLN A 88 13.37 2.84 -13.29
N ASP A 89 13.85 4.05 -13.02
CA ASP A 89 15.07 4.27 -12.23
C ASP A 89 14.96 3.65 -10.83
N VAL A 90 13.74 3.39 -10.32
CA VAL A 90 13.53 2.63 -9.07
C VAL A 90 14.20 1.25 -9.08
N LEU A 91 14.35 0.63 -10.25
CA LEU A 91 14.98 -0.67 -10.41
C LEU A 91 16.51 -0.60 -10.21
N GLY A 92 17.11 0.58 -10.38
CA GLY A 92 18.54 0.81 -10.17
C GLY A 92 18.95 0.91 -8.70
N PHE A 93 18.00 1.06 -7.77
CA PHE A 93 18.30 1.11 -6.34
C PHE A 93 18.60 -0.28 -5.76
N GLY A 94 19.25 -0.29 -4.59
CA GLY A 94 19.54 -1.50 -3.84
C GLY A 94 18.28 -2.22 -3.35
N LYS A 95 18.44 -3.51 -3.00
CA LYS A 95 17.32 -4.36 -2.57
C LYS A 95 16.55 -3.77 -1.38
N ARG A 96 17.24 -3.18 -0.41
CA ARG A 96 16.61 -2.60 0.79
C ARG A 96 15.70 -1.43 0.42
N GLU A 97 16.18 -0.56 -0.44
CA GLU A 97 15.47 0.61 -0.95
C GLU A 97 14.27 0.17 -1.79
N ARG A 98 14.42 -0.82 -2.67
CA ARG A 98 13.30 -1.35 -3.45
C ARG A 98 12.22 -2.01 -2.60
N LYS A 99 12.59 -2.69 -1.50
CA LYS A 99 11.60 -3.16 -0.50
C LYS A 99 10.89 -2.00 0.19
N GLU A 100 11.58 -0.88 0.43
CA GLU A 100 10.95 0.30 1.03
C GLU A 100 9.99 0.98 0.05
N PHE A 101 10.38 1.16 -1.21
CA PHE A 101 9.49 1.60 -2.28
C PHE A 101 8.28 0.68 -2.45
N ALA A 102 8.47 -0.63 -2.29
CA ALA A 102 7.38 -1.60 -2.31
C ALA A 102 6.40 -1.46 -1.14
N ARG A 103 6.82 -0.88 -0.01
CA ARG A 103 5.95 -0.60 1.15
C ARG A 103 5.30 0.77 1.08
N GLN A 104 5.97 1.72 0.46
CA GLN A 104 5.41 3.04 0.19
C GLN A 104 4.26 2.96 -0.83
N GLU A 105 3.32 3.90 -0.75
CA GLU A 105 2.05 3.85 -1.49
C GLU A 105 2.09 4.64 -2.82
N VAL A 106 3.26 4.73 -3.49
CA VAL A 106 3.32 5.33 -4.83
C VAL A 106 2.91 4.28 -5.86
N PHE A 107 1.62 4.26 -6.23
CA PHE A 107 1.02 3.21 -7.06
C PHE A 107 1.75 2.92 -8.39
N ARG A 108 2.32 3.95 -9.02
CA ARG A 108 3.06 3.77 -10.28
C ARG A 108 4.40 3.06 -10.09
N VAL A 109 5.07 3.30 -8.96
CA VAL A 109 6.29 2.58 -8.58
C VAL A 109 5.97 1.11 -8.32
N ILE A 110 4.87 0.84 -7.65
CA ILE A 110 4.34 -0.52 -7.43
C ILE A 110 4.12 -1.27 -8.76
N LEU A 111 3.58 -0.60 -9.79
CA LEU A 111 3.45 -1.17 -11.13
C LEU A 111 4.81 -1.51 -11.75
N VAL A 112 5.77 -0.58 -11.70
CA VAL A 112 7.12 -0.80 -12.23
C VAL A 112 7.77 -2.02 -11.56
N LEU A 113 7.69 -2.11 -10.23
CA LEU A 113 8.23 -3.25 -9.50
C LEU A 113 7.53 -4.57 -9.90
N LEU A 114 6.19 -4.61 -9.96
CA LEU A 114 5.48 -5.83 -10.41
C LEU A 114 5.87 -6.25 -11.84
N MET A 115 6.12 -5.28 -12.72
CA MET A 115 6.44 -5.55 -14.12
C MET A 115 7.86 -6.01 -14.32
N PHE A 116 8.84 -5.42 -13.63
CA PHE A 116 10.25 -5.56 -14.01
C PHE A 116 11.16 -6.11 -12.90
N GLU A 117 10.72 -6.12 -11.64
CA GLU A 117 11.53 -6.68 -10.54
C GLU A 117 11.63 -8.19 -10.66
N ASP A 118 12.84 -8.73 -10.43
CA ASP A 118 13.10 -10.17 -10.49
C ASP A 118 13.41 -10.79 -9.12
N ASP A 119 13.69 -9.99 -8.09
CA ASP A 119 13.89 -10.45 -6.73
C ASP A 119 12.55 -10.79 -6.06
N LEU A 120 12.36 -12.07 -5.72
CA LEU A 120 11.11 -12.56 -5.13
C LEU A 120 10.77 -11.90 -3.79
N ASP A 121 11.76 -11.50 -2.99
CA ASP A 121 11.49 -10.88 -1.70
C ASP A 121 10.90 -9.48 -1.90
N VAL A 122 11.37 -8.75 -2.91
CA VAL A 122 10.81 -7.43 -3.27
C VAL A 122 9.40 -7.62 -3.81
N ILE A 123 9.19 -8.54 -4.75
CA ILE A 123 7.87 -8.85 -5.32
C ILE A 123 6.87 -9.25 -4.24
N ALA A 124 7.30 -10.06 -3.26
CA ALA A 124 6.48 -10.44 -2.11
C ALA A 124 6.06 -9.25 -1.25
N GLU A 125 6.91 -8.23 -1.05
CA GLU A 125 6.50 -6.99 -0.39
C GLU A 125 5.48 -6.22 -1.23
N VAL A 126 5.71 -6.12 -2.55
CA VAL A 126 4.79 -5.40 -3.45
C VAL A 126 3.40 -6.02 -3.44
N MET A 127 3.30 -7.36 -3.46
CA MET A 127 2.00 -8.05 -3.42
C MET A 127 1.30 -7.93 -2.07
N ARG A 128 2.04 -7.68 -0.99
CA ARG A 128 1.50 -7.42 0.35
C ARG A 128 1.09 -5.96 0.55
N ASN A 129 1.55 -5.04 -0.30
CA ASN A 129 1.21 -3.62 -0.24
C ASN A 129 -0.32 -3.38 -0.24
N GLY A 130 -0.79 -2.40 0.54
CA GLY A 130 -2.21 -2.06 0.71
C GLY A 130 -2.89 -1.58 -0.56
N CYS A 131 -2.17 -0.90 -1.45
CA CYS A 131 -2.70 -0.39 -2.72
C CYS A 131 -3.02 -1.48 -3.74
N ILE A 132 -2.43 -2.68 -3.60
CA ILE A 132 -2.73 -3.81 -4.47
C ILE A 132 -4.02 -4.50 -4.02
N SER A 133 -5.07 -4.35 -4.82
CA SER A 133 -6.36 -4.99 -4.58
C SER A 133 -6.35 -6.49 -4.92
N THR A 134 -7.33 -7.23 -4.42
CA THR A 134 -7.53 -8.64 -4.76
C THR A 134 -7.83 -8.85 -6.24
N GLN A 135 -8.50 -7.88 -6.88
CA GLN A 135 -8.77 -7.89 -8.31
C GLN A 135 -7.48 -7.70 -9.13
N MET A 136 -6.62 -6.76 -8.73
CA MET A 136 -5.31 -6.57 -9.37
C MET A 136 -4.43 -7.82 -9.26
N LEU A 137 -4.37 -8.46 -8.09
CA LEU A 137 -3.67 -9.75 -7.95
C LEU A 137 -4.25 -10.84 -8.84
N THR A 138 -5.57 -10.87 -9.02
CA THR A 138 -6.21 -11.85 -9.91
C THR A 138 -5.78 -11.62 -11.37
N VAL A 139 -5.72 -10.37 -11.82
CA VAL A 139 -5.19 -10.01 -13.14
C VAL A 139 -3.74 -10.44 -13.27
N TYR A 140 -2.89 -10.11 -12.29
CA TYR A 140 -1.47 -10.49 -12.28
C TYR A 140 -1.25 -12.01 -12.35
N ILE A 141 -1.99 -12.78 -11.55
CA ILE A 141 -1.97 -14.25 -11.57
C ILE A 141 -2.35 -14.79 -12.95
N ASN A 142 -3.37 -14.21 -13.59
CA ASN A 142 -3.78 -14.64 -14.93
C ASN A 142 -2.70 -14.34 -15.98
N LEU A 143 -2.01 -13.21 -15.87
CA LEU A 143 -0.88 -12.88 -16.74
C LEU A 143 0.29 -13.85 -16.54
N LEU A 144 0.66 -14.16 -15.29
CA LEU A 144 1.70 -15.14 -14.98
C LEU A 144 1.36 -16.54 -15.52
N LYS A 145 0.10 -16.98 -15.38
CA LYS A 145 -0.39 -18.26 -15.92
C LYS A 145 -0.29 -18.32 -17.45
N LYS A 146 -0.72 -17.25 -18.14
CA LYS A 146 -0.66 -17.16 -19.61
C LYS A 146 0.78 -17.17 -20.13
N ARG A 147 1.71 -16.54 -19.40
CA ARG A 147 3.13 -16.46 -19.76
C ARG A 147 3.83 -17.81 -19.73
N GLY A 148 3.47 -18.65 -18.74
CA GLY A 148 3.83 -20.05 -18.58
C GLY A 148 5.13 -20.53 -19.25
N ARG A 149 6.20 -20.74 -18.45
CA ARG A 149 7.24 -21.81 -18.59
C ARG A 149 8.54 -21.56 -17.79
N GLY A 150 8.70 -20.44 -17.07
CA GLY A 150 9.90 -20.17 -16.26
C GLY A 150 9.78 -20.63 -14.79
N GLN A 151 10.86 -21.17 -14.20
CA GLN A 151 10.92 -21.51 -12.77
C GLN A 151 10.63 -20.29 -11.88
N LYS A 152 11.17 -19.11 -12.25
CA LYS A 152 10.88 -17.84 -11.56
C LYS A 152 9.41 -17.44 -11.65
N ASP A 153 8.80 -17.54 -12.82
CA ASP A 153 7.37 -17.22 -13.00
C ASP A 153 6.47 -18.15 -12.17
N GLN A 154 6.86 -19.42 -12.01
CA GLN A 154 6.16 -20.34 -11.12
C GLN A 154 6.30 -19.95 -9.64
N GLN A 155 7.48 -19.48 -9.22
CA GLN A 155 7.68 -18.96 -7.86
C GLN A 155 6.86 -17.69 -7.62
N MET A 156 6.87 -16.74 -8.56
CA MET A 156 6.03 -15.54 -8.51
C MET A 156 4.54 -15.90 -8.46
N LEU A 157 4.11 -16.89 -9.26
CA LEU A 157 2.72 -17.34 -9.27
C LEU A 157 2.29 -17.92 -7.92
N LYS A 158 3.11 -18.77 -7.31
CA LYS A 158 2.84 -19.34 -5.98
C LYS A 158 2.72 -18.23 -4.92
N GLU A 159 3.64 -17.27 -4.93
CA GLU A 159 3.64 -16.17 -3.97
C GLU A 159 2.46 -15.22 -4.17
N ALA A 160 2.07 -14.96 -5.42
CA ALA A 160 0.87 -14.18 -5.75
C ALA A 160 -0.42 -14.86 -5.29
N GLN A 161 -0.53 -16.18 -5.49
CA GLN A 161 -1.67 -16.97 -5.02
C GLN A 161 -1.77 -16.96 -3.50
N LYS A 162 -0.64 -17.14 -2.80
CA LYS A 162 -0.57 -17.03 -1.34
C LYS A 162 -1.00 -15.64 -0.85
N SER A 163 -0.44 -14.58 -1.44
CA SER A 163 -0.78 -13.19 -1.09
C SER A 163 -2.27 -12.88 -1.32
N LEU A 164 -2.86 -13.43 -2.39
CA LEU A 164 -4.30 -13.29 -2.66
C LEU A 164 -5.16 -13.96 -1.59
N LEU A 165 -4.79 -15.18 -1.17
CA LEU A 165 -5.50 -15.91 -0.10
C LEU A 165 -5.41 -15.15 1.22
N GLU A 166 -4.21 -14.71 1.61
CA GLU A 166 -4.00 -13.91 2.82
C GLU A 166 -4.82 -12.62 2.82
N LYS A 167 -4.87 -11.89 1.69
CA LYS A 167 -5.71 -10.69 1.58
C LYS A 167 -7.20 -10.99 1.66
N LYS A 168 -7.67 -12.09 1.05
CA LYS A 168 -9.08 -12.51 1.16
C LYS A 168 -9.46 -12.87 2.59
N ASP A 169 -8.60 -13.62 3.28
CA ASP A 169 -8.80 -13.98 4.70
C ASP A 169 -8.87 -12.73 5.58
N ARG A 170 -7.97 -11.75 5.38
CA ARG A 170 -8.02 -10.44 6.07
C ARG A 170 -9.34 -9.71 5.85
N ILE A 171 -9.85 -9.70 4.61
CA ILE A 171 -11.13 -9.05 4.29
C ILE A 171 -12.29 -9.73 5.02
N VAL A 172 -12.33 -11.06 5.05
CA VAL A 172 -13.36 -11.82 5.77
C VAL A 172 -13.31 -11.50 7.26
N LYS A 173 -12.12 -11.61 7.87
CA LYS A 173 -11.92 -11.31 9.29
C LYS A 173 -12.30 -9.87 9.64
N ALA A 174 -11.90 -8.89 8.82
CA ALA A 174 -12.27 -7.48 9.02
C ALA A 174 -13.78 -7.25 8.87
N SER A 175 -14.44 -7.93 7.92
CA SER A 175 -15.89 -7.89 7.76
C SER A 175 -16.62 -8.46 8.97
N ASP A 176 -16.13 -9.58 9.52
CA ASP A 176 -16.72 -10.18 10.72
C ASP A 176 -16.56 -9.27 11.94
N ILE A 177 -15.40 -8.61 12.09
CA ILE A 177 -15.18 -7.57 13.11
C ILE A 177 -16.17 -6.41 12.95
N GLN A 178 -16.41 -5.97 11.71
CA GLN A 178 -17.36 -4.89 11.44
C GLN A 178 -18.81 -5.29 11.73
N LYS A 179 -19.19 -6.56 11.52
CA LYS A 179 -20.51 -7.08 11.93
C LYS A 179 -20.65 -7.11 13.46
N SER A 180 -19.58 -7.50 14.17
CA SER A 180 -19.54 -7.48 15.64
C SER A 180 -19.77 -6.08 16.24
N ARG A 181 -19.59 -5.01 15.47
CA ARG A 181 -19.93 -3.62 15.87
C ARG A 181 -21.39 -3.47 16.34
N LYS A 182 -22.31 -4.31 15.85
CA LYS A 182 -23.73 -4.24 16.25
C LYS A 182 -24.01 -4.87 17.62
N HIS A 183 -23.07 -5.66 18.15
CA HIS A 183 -23.23 -6.46 19.36
C HIS A 183 -22.22 -6.06 20.46
N LEU A 184 -21.76 -4.81 20.43
CA LEU A 184 -20.69 -4.33 21.33
C LEU A 184 -21.09 -4.22 22.80
N THR A 185 -22.36 -4.40 23.14
CA THR A 185 -22.87 -4.45 24.52
C THR A 185 -22.98 -5.88 25.05
N ASP A 186 -22.76 -6.89 24.22
CA ASP A 186 -22.78 -8.30 24.63
C ASP A 186 -21.38 -8.73 25.12
N PRO A 187 -21.22 -9.15 26.39
CA PRO A 187 -19.93 -9.54 26.96
C PRO A 187 -19.19 -10.62 26.16
N ALA A 188 -19.90 -11.62 25.59
CA ALA A 188 -19.26 -12.68 24.80
C ALA A 188 -18.62 -12.13 23.51
N HIS A 189 -19.27 -11.14 22.90
CA HIS A 189 -18.73 -10.44 21.73
C HIS A 189 -17.59 -9.50 22.10
N GLN A 190 -17.65 -8.87 23.27
CA GLN A 190 -16.57 -8.03 23.80
C GLN A 190 -15.30 -8.87 24.03
N GLU A 191 -15.42 -10.03 24.68
CA GLU A 191 -14.30 -10.96 24.90
C GLU A 191 -13.69 -11.44 23.58
N ALA A 192 -14.53 -11.85 22.62
CA ALA A 192 -14.05 -12.28 21.30
C ALA A 192 -13.30 -11.16 20.54
N LEU A 193 -13.70 -9.89 20.69
CA LEU A 193 -13.00 -8.75 20.09
C LEU A 193 -11.69 -8.43 20.84
N LEU A 194 -11.66 -8.58 22.16
CA LEU A 194 -10.45 -8.42 22.96
C LEU A 194 -9.38 -9.44 22.59
N GLU A 195 -9.74 -10.71 22.40
CA GLU A 195 -8.79 -11.73 21.94
C GLU A 195 -8.19 -11.37 20.58
N LYS A 196 -9.00 -10.82 19.66
CA LYS A 196 -8.54 -10.38 18.34
C LYS A 196 -7.69 -9.10 18.38
N LEU A 197 -7.71 -8.29 19.45
CA LEU A 197 -6.74 -7.19 19.61
C LEU A 197 -5.30 -7.68 19.77
N ALA A 198 -5.12 -8.94 20.15
CA ALA A 198 -3.82 -9.59 20.23
C ALA A 198 -3.47 -10.40 18.98
N ASP A 199 -4.30 -10.33 17.93
CA ASP A 199 -4.01 -10.98 16.65
C ASP A 199 -2.67 -10.47 16.09
N PRO A 200 -1.79 -11.34 15.57
CA PRO A 200 -0.50 -10.93 15.00
C PRO A 200 -0.66 -10.01 13.78
N ASP A 201 -1.79 -10.05 13.09
CA ASP A 201 -2.07 -9.22 11.92
C ASP A 201 -2.43 -7.76 12.30
N PRO A 202 -1.61 -6.76 11.90
CA PRO A 202 -1.86 -5.36 12.23
C PRO A 202 -3.16 -4.81 11.62
N VAL A 203 -3.66 -5.38 10.52
CA VAL A 203 -4.92 -4.93 9.90
C VAL A 203 -6.11 -5.27 10.80
N ILE A 204 -6.09 -6.45 11.42
CA ILE A 204 -7.10 -6.91 12.36
C ILE A 204 -7.13 -6.02 13.60
N ARG A 205 -5.95 -5.79 14.20
CA ARG A 205 -5.82 -4.89 15.36
C ARG A 205 -6.30 -3.47 15.04
N ARG A 206 -5.97 -2.94 13.87
CA ARG A 206 -6.42 -1.61 13.41
C ARG A 206 -7.94 -1.57 13.18
N ALA A 207 -8.53 -2.60 12.59
CA ALA A 207 -9.98 -2.67 12.39
C ALA A 207 -10.74 -2.62 13.72
N ILE A 208 -10.28 -3.35 14.73
CA ILE A 208 -10.88 -3.35 16.07
C ILE A 208 -10.64 -2.01 16.75
N SER A 209 -9.42 -1.47 16.68
CA SER A 209 -9.10 -0.14 17.19
C SER A 209 -10.03 0.92 16.64
N ASN A 210 -10.29 0.93 15.33
CA ASN A 210 -11.22 1.88 14.70
C ASN A 210 -12.65 1.75 15.25
N ILE A 211 -13.13 0.52 15.48
CA ILE A 211 -14.42 0.32 16.16
C ILE A 211 -14.38 0.91 17.56
N LEU A 212 -13.33 0.64 18.33
CA LEU A 212 -13.19 1.11 19.71
C LEU A 212 -13.00 2.63 19.82
N VAL A 213 -12.49 3.30 18.79
CA VAL A 213 -12.41 4.77 18.71
C VAL A 213 -13.79 5.43 18.60
N ASP A 214 -14.81 4.74 18.09
CA ASP A 214 -16.11 5.33 17.75
C ASP A 214 -17.27 4.93 18.70
N ILE A 215 -17.01 4.09 19.71
CA ILE A 215 -18.06 3.56 20.61
C ILE A 215 -18.37 4.46 21.81
N LYS A 216 -19.54 4.33 22.42
CA LYS A 216 -19.87 5.13 23.61
C LYS A 216 -18.86 4.89 24.75
N PRO A 217 -18.44 5.92 25.51
CA PRO A 217 -17.48 5.77 26.61
C PRO A 217 -17.87 4.68 27.63
N ILE A 218 -19.17 4.54 27.93
CA ILE A 218 -19.68 3.50 28.84
C ILE A 218 -19.33 2.08 28.35
N VAL A 219 -19.45 1.84 27.05
CA VAL A 219 -19.14 0.53 26.44
C VAL A 219 -17.63 0.31 26.43
N LEU A 220 -16.83 1.35 26.16
CA LEU A 220 -15.37 1.26 26.23
C LEU A 220 -14.89 0.90 27.66
N LEU A 221 -15.54 1.43 28.68
CA LEU A 221 -15.22 1.10 30.07
C LEU A 221 -15.45 -0.39 30.36
N ASP A 222 -16.51 -0.99 29.81
CA ASP A 222 -16.76 -2.42 29.93
C ASP A 222 -15.66 -3.26 29.26
N PHE A 223 -15.18 -2.84 28.09
CA PHE A 223 -14.02 -3.44 27.43
C PHE A 223 -12.75 -3.37 28.29
N VAL A 224 -12.46 -2.22 28.91
CA VAL A 224 -11.30 -2.05 29.80
C VAL A 224 -11.42 -2.92 31.05
N ARG A 225 -12.62 -3.00 31.64
CA ARG A 225 -12.90 -3.87 32.80
C ARG A 225 -12.70 -5.34 32.46
N LEU A 226 -13.19 -5.79 31.30
CA LEU A 226 -12.97 -7.16 30.82
C LEU A 226 -11.49 -7.44 30.56
N ALA A 227 -10.78 -6.52 29.89
CA ALA A 227 -9.34 -6.66 29.63
C ALA A 227 -8.48 -6.66 30.90
N SER A 228 -8.97 -6.06 32.00
CA SER A 228 -8.29 -6.01 33.29
C SER A 228 -8.53 -7.23 34.17
N LYS A 229 -9.45 -8.13 33.80
CA LYS A 229 -9.62 -9.40 34.50
C LYS A 229 -8.35 -10.25 34.32
N PRO A 230 -7.91 -11.01 35.35
CA PRO A 230 -6.71 -11.82 35.25
C PRO A 230 -6.88 -12.85 34.12
N PHE A 231 -6.03 -12.72 33.10
CA PHE A 231 -5.92 -13.75 32.08
C PHE A 231 -5.15 -14.96 32.65
N PRO A 232 -5.35 -16.16 32.08
CA PRO A 232 -4.44 -17.28 32.29
C PRO A 232 -2.97 -16.85 32.16
N THR A 233 -2.08 -17.37 33.01
CA THR A 233 -0.69 -16.91 33.16
C THR A 233 0.11 -16.97 31.84
N ASP A 234 -0.26 -17.87 30.94
CA ASP A 234 0.26 -18.04 29.58
C ASP A 234 -0.15 -16.90 28.61
N LYS A 235 -1.07 -16.02 29.00
CA LYS A 235 -1.59 -14.90 28.20
C LYS A 235 -1.28 -13.51 28.78
N ILE A 236 -0.36 -13.40 29.74
CA ILE A 236 0.01 -12.10 30.35
C ILE A 236 0.54 -11.09 29.32
N LEU A 237 1.39 -11.51 28.38
CA LEU A 237 1.90 -10.64 27.32
C LEU A 237 0.78 -10.15 26.37
N VAL A 238 -0.21 -11.01 26.13
CA VAL A 238 -1.41 -10.67 25.36
C VAL A 238 -2.22 -9.61 26.09
N GLN A 239 -2.44 -9.78 27.40
CA GLN A 239 -3.12 -8.80 28.23
C GLN A 239 -2.39 -7.45 28.25
N PHE A 240 -1.06 -7.44 28.40
CA PHE A 240 -0.26 -6.22 28.35
C PHE A 240 -0.39 -5.48 27.01
N ASN A 241 -0.34 -6.21 25.89
CA ASN A 241 -0.52 -5.63 24.55
C ASN A 241 -1.91 -5.03 24.35
N ILE A 242 -2.96 -5.69 24.85
CA ILE A 242 -4.34 -5.20 24.80
C ILE A 242 -4.49 -3.91 25.61
N LEU A 243 -3.99 -3.89 26.85
CA LEU A 243 -4.05 -2.71 27.73
C LEU A 243 -3.26 -1.52 27.16
N THR A 244 -2.08 -1.79 26.57
CA THR A 244 -1.28 -0.76 25.87
C THR A 244 -2.06 -0.14 24.71
N GLN A 245 -2.77 -0.96 23.93
CA GLN A 245 -3.64 -0.46 22.86
C GLN A 245 -4.81 0.37 23.40
N PHE A 246 -5.40 0.01 24.54
CA PHE A 246 -6.44 0.82 25.19
C PHE A 246 -5.93 2.18 25.66
N LEU A 247 -4.73 2.23 26.26
CA LEU A 247 -4.10 3.50 26.64
C LEU A 247 -3.97 4.42 25.42
N HIS A 248 -3.47 3.88 24.31
CA HIS A 248 -3.31 4.64 23.08
C HIS A 248 -4.65 5.05 22.43
N LEU A 249 -5.71 4.24 22.60
CA LEU A 249 -7.07 4.57 22.18
C LEU A 249 -7.67 5.72 23.01
N ILE A 250 -7.47 5.69 24.33
CA ILE A 250 -7.92 6.75 25.24
C ILE A 250 -7.19 8.06 24.92
N GLU A 251 -5.86 8.02 24.70
CA GLU A 251 -5.08 9.19 24.27
C GLU A 251 -5.59 9.82 22.97
N LYS A 252 -6.08 9.01 22.02
CA LYS A 252 -6.65 9.50 20.74
C LYS A 252 -8.06 10.07 20.87
N ARG A 253 -8.77 9.69 21.93
CA ARG A 253 -10.14 10.16 22.23
C ARG A 253 -10.17 11.45 23.03
N ASP A 254 -9.05 11.81 23.67
CA ASP A 254 -8.98 12.96 24.55
C ASP A 254 -9.35 14.26 23.80
N PRO A 255 -10.48 14.90 24.14
CA PRO A 255 -10.91 16.14 23.49
C PRO A 255 -9.91 17.29 23.70
N LEU A 256 -9.09 17.24 24.77
CA LEU A 256 -8.07 18.25 25.07
C LEU A 256 -6.91 18.28 24.05
N LYS A 257 -6.68 17.20 23.29
CA LYS A 257 -5.67 17.16 22.22
C LYS A 257 -6.21 17.62 20.85
N ARG A 258 -7.52 17.88 20.72
CA ARG A 258 -8.14 18.42 19.49
C ARG A 258 -8.34 19.94 19.53
N ILE A 259 -8.10 20.57 20.69
CA ILE A 259 -8.08 22.01 20.83
C ILE A 259 -6.69 22.46 20.37
N PRO A 260 -6.57 23.29 19.31
CA PRO A 260 -5.30 23.95 19.00
C PRO A 260 -4.76 24.63 20.26
N LEU A 261 -3.45 24.60 20.53
CA LEU A 261 -2.86 25.30 21.69
C LEU A 261 -3.25 26.80 21.77
N SER A 262 -3.76 27.38 20.68
CA SER A 262 -4.31 28.74 20.61
C SER A 262 -5.73 28.91 21.17
N GLU A 263 -6.44 27.82 21.48
CA GLU A 263 -7.84 27.82 21.97
C GLU A 263 -7.96 27.26 23.41
N LEU A 264 -6.84 26.91 24.05
CA LEU A 264 -6.83 26.72 25.49
C LEU A 264 -7.07 28.09 26.14
N PRO A 265 -8.03 28.24 27.07
CA PRO A 265 -8.14 29.46 27.83
C PRO A 265 -6.83 29.64 28.58
N VAL A 266 -6.13 30.75 28.29
CA VAL A 266 -5.08 31.24 29.16
C VAL A 266 -5.79 31.58 30.46
N GLU A 267 -5.71 30.70 31.44
CA GLU A 267 -6.01 31.11 32.81
C GLU A 267 -5.04 32.24 33.11
N ASP A 268 -5.57 33.46 33.18
CA ASP A 268 -4.87 34.62 33.69
C ASP A 268 -4.36 34.26 35.09
N ILE A 269 -3.06 33.97 35.18
CA ILE A 269 -2.33 33.91 36.44
C ILE A 269 -2.19 35.36 36.91
N THR A 270 -3.29 35.95 37.36
CA THR A 270 -3.30 37.24 38.05
C THR A 270 -4.36 37.21 39.14
N GLU A 271 -4.26 36.29 40.09
CA GLU A 271 -4.87 36.43 41.44
C GLU A 271 -4.40 35.31 42.39
N SER A 272 -3.09 35.21 42.65
CA SER A 272 -2.62 34.50 43.86
C SER A 272 -1.39 35.11 44.57
N GLU A 273 -0.87 36.25 44.09
CA GLU A 273 0.25 36.96 44.75
C GLU A 273 -0.16 38.13 45.68
N LYS A 274 -1.44 38.28 46.04
CA LYS A 274 -1.87 39.28 47.04
C LYS A 274 -2.24 38.72 48.41
N SER A 275 -2.08 37.41 48.63
CA SER A 275 -2.41 36.77 49.91
C SER A 275 -1.23 36.62 50.87
N SER A 276 0.00 37.00 50.47
CA SER A 276 1.22 36.74 51.23
C SER A 276 1.95 37.99 51.75
N GLN A 277 1.33 39.18 51.73
CA GLN A 277 1.95 40.41 52.25
C GLN A 277 1.26 41.07 53.47
N ASN A 278 0.23 40.45 54.06
CA ASN A 278 -0.38 40.95 55.31
C ASN A 278 -0.12 40.03 56.51
N LEU A 279 1.12 39.58 56.67
CA LEU A 279 1.64 38.89 57.85
C LEU A 279 3.10 39.31 58.11
N ALA A 280 3.37 40.61 58.10
CA ALA A 280 4.58 41.21 58.68
C ALA A 280 4.39 42.73 58.80
N GLU A 281 3.52 43.16 59.73
CA GLU A 281 3.63 44.43 60.48
C GLU A 281 2.77 44.34 61.75
#